data_AF-T2SC22-F1
#
_entry.id   AF-T2SC22-F1
#
_cell.length_a   1.000
_cell.length_b   1.000
_cell.length_c   1.000
_cell.angle_alpha   90.00
_cell.angle_beta   90.00
_cell.angle_gamma   90.00
#
_symmetry.space_group_name_H-M   'P 1'
#
loop_
_entity.id
_entity.type
_entity.pdbx_description
1 polymer ?
#
loop_
_entity_poly.entity_id
_entity_poly.type
_entity_poly.pdbx_seq_one_letter_code
_entity_poly.pdbx_strand_id
1 'polypeptide(L)'
;MSLIKIDYDKKMIKIPIPLTSISGKVRVKTRHAFSDYGVSTATRKIPFSLKHYVEWQIGYDVPITDREKFELTTLKDEKYHFLGANGKIKTLYELSEMIYYAK
;
A
#
# COMPACT_ATOMS: atom_id res chain seq x y z
N MET A 1 -7.34 -6.01 -10.48
CA MET A 1 -8.11 -5.79 -9.24
C MET A 1 -7.41 -4.67 -8.49
N SER A 2 -8.10 -3.58 -8.13
CA SER A 2 -7.42 -2.43 -7.51
C SER A 2 -6.99 -2.72 -6.06
N LEU A 3 -5.90 -2.08 -5.63
CA LEU A 3 -5.38 -2.14 -4.27
C LEU A 3 -6.26 -1.42 -3.24
N ILE A 4 -7.08 -0.48 -3.65
CA ILE A 4 -7.92 0.33 -2.76
C ILE A 4 -9.39 0.08 -3.10
N LYS A 5 -10.21 -0.10 -2.05
CA LYS A 5 -11.67 -0.23 -2.17
C LYS A 5 -12.34 0.88 -1.36
N ILE A 6 -13.19 1.67 -2.01
CA ILE A 6 -13.89 2.79 -1.39
C ILE A 6 -15.33 2.37 -1.06
N ASP A 7 -15.75 2.64 0.17
CA ASP A 7 -17.09 2.40 0.69
C ASP A 7 -17.67 3.77 1.07
N TYR A 8 -18.37 4.40 0.11
CA TYR A 8 -18.86 5.78 0.23
C TYR A 8 -19.93 5.92 1.32
N ASP A 9 -20.83 4.94 1.44
CA ASP A 9 -21.90 4.94 2.45
C ASP A 9 -21.32 4.93 3.87
N LYS A 10 -20.26 4.14 4.09
CA LYS A 10 -19.59 4.03 5.38
C LYS A 10 -18.44 5.03 5.57
N LYS A 11 -18.17 5.88 4.57
CA LYS A 11 -17.03 6.80 4.54
C LYS A 11 -15.71 6.10 4.92
N MET A 12 -15.44 4.96 4.29
CA MET A 12 -14.32 4.09 4.64
C MET A 12 -13.48 3.71 3.42
N ILE A 13 -12.17 3.70 3.61
CA ILE A 13 -11.19 3.21 2.63
C ILE A 13 -10.67 1.85 3.13
N LYS A 14 -10.85 0.78 2.35
CA LYS A 14 -10.37 -0.58 2.66
C LYS A 14 -9.15 -0.91 1.81
N ILE A 15 -8.12 -1.43 2.46
CA ILE A 15 -6.86 -1.81 1.82
C ILE A 15 -6.60 -3.29 2.14
N PRO A 16 -6.73 -4.21 1.16
CA PRO A 16 -6.36 -5.60 1.34
C PRO A 16 -4.84 -5.74 1.47
N ILE A 17 -4.37 -6.23 2.60
CA ILE A 17 -2.94 -6.41 2.87
C ILE A 17 -2.59 -7.91 2.85
N PRO A 18 -1.66 -8.36 1.98
CA PRO A 18 -1.22 -9.75 1.96
C PRO A 18 -0.31 -10.06 3.16
N LEU A 19 -0.77 -10.91 4.09
CA LEU A 19 -0.03 -11.22 5.33
C LEU A 19 0.97 -12.39 5.21
N THR A 20 0.92 -13.14 4.11
CA THR A 20 1.78 -14.33 3.90
C THR A 20 2.83 -14.15 2.81
N SER A 21 2.89 -12.98 2.17
CA SER A 21 3.93 -12.69 1.18
C SER A 21 5.20 -12.26 1.91
N ILE A 22 6.25 -13.07 1.80
CA ILE A 22 7.52 -12.85 2.50
C ILE A 22 8.42 -11.89 1.68
N SER A 23 8.23 -11.87 0.35
CA SER A 23 8.88 -10.97 -0.59
C SER A 23 7.88 -9.90 -1.04
N GLY A 24 8.25 -8.63 -0.90
CA GLY A 24 7.43 -7.49 -1.33
C GLY A 24 7.60 -6.24 -0.45
N LYS A 25 6.80 -5.22 -0.77
CA LYS A 25 6.66 -3.96 -0.01
C LYS A 25 5.99 -4.15 1.35
N VAL A 26 5.17 -5.18 1.48
CA VAL A 26 4.42 -5.52 2.70
C VAL A 26 5.08 -6.73 3.34
N ARG A 27 5.37 -6.63 4.63
CA ARG A 27 5.93 -7.70 5.45
C ARG A 27 5.24 -7.70 6.81
N VAL A 28 5.19 -8.87 7.44
CA VAL A 28 4.81 -8.96 8.85
C VAL A 28 6.07 -9.09 9.68
N LYS A 29 6.14 -8.30 10.75
CA LYS A 29 7.23 -8.32 11.71
C LYS A 29 6.69 -8.48 13.12
N THR A 30 7.55 -8.89 14.04
CA THR A 30 7.28 -8.95 15.47
C THR A 30 8.12 -7.92 16.20
N ARG A 31 7.56 -7.31 17.24
CA ARG A 31 8.29 -6.47 18.21
C ARG A 31 7.92 -6.88 19.63
N HIS A 32 8.89 -6.90 20.54
CA HIS A 32 8.65 -7.26 21.94
C HIS A 32 8.15 -6.05 22.74
N ALA A 33 8.76 -4.88 22.52
CA ALA A 33 8.31 -3.57 22.99
C ALA A 33 8.29 -2.54 21.84
N PHE A 34 7.73 -1.36 22.08
CA PHE A 34 7.70 -0.27 21.10
C PHE A 34 9.08 0.30 20.77
N SER A 35 10.03 0.20 21.71
CA SER A 35 11.43 0.62 21.56
C SER A 35 12.28 -0.34 20.73
N ASP A 36 11.79 -1.54 20.48
CA ASP A 36 12.59 -2.60 19.88
C ASP A 36 12.51 -2.59 18.36
N TYR A 37 13.57 -3.10 17.75
CA TYR A 37 13.57 -3.35 16.31
C TYR A 37 12.59 -4.48 15.94
N GLY A 38 11.98 -4.34 14.77
CA GLY A 38 11.12 -5.36 14.21
C GLY A 38 11.91 -6.54 13.65
N VAL A 39 11.54 -7.75 14.07
CA VAL A 39 12.13 -9.00 13.60
C VAL A 39 11.20 -9.68 12.59
N SER A 40 11.77 -10.29 11.55
CA SER A 40 11.00 -11.06 10.56
C SER A 40 10.32 -12.27 11.19
N THR A 41 9.09 -12.56 10.79
CA THR A 41 8.30 -13.70 11.32
C THR A 41 7.74 -14.57 10.20
N ALA A 42 7.74 -15.89 10.43
CA ALA A 42 7.19 -16.88 9.50
C ALA A 42 5.68 -17.04 9.72
N THR A 43 4.87 -16.17 9.10
CA THR A 43 3.41 -16.06 9.33
C THR A 43 2.59 -17.31 9.00
N ARG A 44 3.13 -18.24 8.22
CA ARG A 44 2.49 -19.55 7.95
C ARG A 44 2.71 -20.59 9.05
N LYS A 45 3.68 -20.38 9.94
CA LYS A 45 4.09 -21.34 10.98
C LYS A 45 3.79 -20.83 12.38
N ILE A 46 3.85 -19.52 12.58
CA ILE A 46 3.73 -18.89 13.90
C ILE A 46 2.33 -18.25 14.02
N PRO A 47 1.54 -18.60 15.05
CA PRO A 47 0.27 -17.95 15.31
C PRO A 47 0.43 -16.44 15.56
N PHE A 48 -0.52 -15.65 15.06
CA PHE A 48 -0.53 -14.21 15.29
C PHE A 48 -0.74 -13.86 16.76
N SER A 49 -0.14 -12.75 17.17
CA SER A 49 -0.25 -12.18 18.51
C SER A 49 -0.13 -10.66 18.44
N LEU A 50 -0.40 -9.96 19.54
CA LEU A 50 -0.29 -8.50 19.64
C LEU A 50 1.13 -7.94 19.38
N LYS A 51 2.14 -8.81 19.38
CA LYS A 51 3.52 -8.45 19.02
C LYS A 51 3.71 -8.29 17.51
N HIS A 52 2.79 -8.82 16.70
CA HIS A 52 2.87 -8.77 15.25
C HIS A 52 2.34 -7.44 14.73
N TYR A 53 3.03 -6.86 13.75
CA TYR A 53 2.60 -5.68 13.05
C TYR A 53 2.92 -5.79 11.55
N VAL A 54 2.22 -5.00 10.75
CA VAL A 54 2.47 -4.89 9.31
C VAL A 54 3.48 -3.78 9.09
N GLU A 55 4.59 -4.11 8.44
CA GLU A 55 5.50 -3.16 7.83
C GLU A 55 5.09 -3.01 6.36
N TRP A 56 4.76 -1.78 5.95
CA TRP A 56 4.42 -1.48 4.57
C TRP A 56 5.26 -0.31 4.07
N GLN A 57 6.12 -0.59 3.08
CA GLN A 57 6.81 0.44 2.31
C GLN A 57 5.84 1.07 1.30
N ILE A 58 4.96 1.92 1.83
CA ILE A 58 3.93 2.61 1.06
C ILE A 58 4.55 3.61 0.08
N GLY A 59 4.06 3.63 -1.16
CA GLY A 59 4.37 4.64 -2.16
C GLY A 59 3.29 5.73 -2.23
N TYR A 60 3.52 6.71 -3.09
CA TYR A 60 2.58 7.81 -3.33
C TYR A 60 2.39 8.13 -4.80
N ASP A 61 3.17 7.51 -5.70
CA ASP A 61 3.04 7.68 -7.14
C ASP A 61 3.48 6.44 -7.89
N VAL A 62 3.08 6.37 -9.17
CA VAL A 62 3.54 5.35 -10.11
C VAL A 62 3.68 5.95 -11.51
N PRO A 63 4.78 5.67 -12.25
CA PRO A 63 4.86 6.01 -13.67
C PRO A 63 3.75 5.32 -14.47
N ILE A 64 3.09 6.04 -15.38
CA ILE A 64 2.05 5.46 -16.24
C ILE A 64 2.59 4.37 -17.19
N THR A 65 3.91 4.37 -17.41
CA THR A 65 4.62 3.35 -18.19
C THR A 65 4.73 2.01 -17.45
N ASP A 66 4.64 2.00 -16.11
CA ASP A 66 4.61 0.77 -15.30
C ASP A 66 3.19 0.21 -15.29
N ARG A 67 2.84 -0.49 -16.38
CA ARG A 67 1.48 -0.97 -16.66
C ARG A 67 0.93 -1.84 -15.52
N GLU A 68 1.74 -2.71 -14.94
CA GLU A 68 1.29 -3.60 -13.87
C GLU A 68 0.80 -2.82 -12.65
N LYS A 69 1.55 -1.81 -12.20
CA LYS A 69 1.16 -0.98 -11.06
C LYS A 69 0.09 0.05 -11.42
N PHE A 70 0.12 0.58 -12.64
CA PHE A 70 -0.93 1.49 -13.14
C PHE A 70 -2.30 0.80 -13.17
N GLU A 71 -2.36 -0.50 -13.46
CA GLU A 71 -3.61 -1.25 -13.41
C GLU A 71 -4.17 -1.43 -11.99
N LEU A 72 -3.35 -1.23 -10.95
CA LEU A 72 -3.75 -1.37 -9.54
C LEU A 72 -4.34 -0.09 -8.93
N THR A 73 -4.11 1.10 -9.51
CA THR A 73 -4.78 2.33 -9.09
C THR A 73 -6.23 2.38 -9.61
N THR A 74 -7.13 2.99 -8.84
CA THR A 74 -8.47 3.34 -9.34
C THR A 74 -8.48 4.66 -10.13
N LEU A 75 -7.45 5.50 -9.97
CA LEU A 75 -7.35 6.84 -10.53
C LEU A 75 -6.59 6.85 -11.87
N LYS A 76 -7.20 6.26 -12.90
CA LYS A 76 -6.57 6.06 -14.22
C LYS A 76 -6.71 7.23 -15.19
N ASP A 77 -7.72 8.08 -14.97
CA ASP A 77 -8.00 9.22 -15.84
C ASP A 77 -6.80 10.17 -15.98
N GLU A 78 -6.62 10.76 -17.17
CA GLU A 78 -5.51 11.68 -17.47
C GLU A 78 -5.48 12.91 -16.56
N LYS A 79 -6.63 13.33 -16.00
CA LYS A 79 -6.71 14.44 -15.04
C LYS A 79 -5.91 14.21 -13.74
N TYR A 80 -5.57 12.95 -13.43
CA TYR A 80 -4.74 12.60 -12.28
C TYR A 80 -3.26 12.46 -12.64
N HIS A 81 -2.92 12.58 -13.93
CA HIS A 81 -1.54 12.45 -14.39
C HIS A 81 -0.78 13.75 -14.11
N PHE A 82 0.49 13.61 -13.76
CA PHE A 82 1.37 14.74 -13.50
C PHE A 82 2.81 14.43 -13.94
N LEU A 83 3.57 15.48 -14.24
CA LEU A 83 4.98 15.36 -14.57
C LEU A 83 5.78 15.27 -13.26
N GLY A 84 6.40 14.11 -13.02
CA GLY A 84 7.29 13.92 -11.89
C GLY A 84 8.61 14.68 -12.07
N ALA A 85 9.29 15.01 -10.97
CA ALA A 85 10.59 15.69 -10.99
C ALA A 85 11.68 14.93 -11.77
N ASN A 86 11.49 13.62 -11.99
CA ASN A 86 12.37 12.78 -12.81
C ASN A 86 12.00 12.79 -14.32
N GLY A 87 11.13 13.70 -14.75
CA GLY A 87 10.70 13.85 -16.14
C GLY A 87 9.71 12.78 -16.63
N LYS A 88 9.26 11.87 -15.76
CA LYS A 88 8.29 10.82 -16.13
C LYS A 88 6.87 11.27 -15.82
N ILE A 89 5.93 10.93 -16.69
CA ILE A 89 4.51 11.08 -16.41
C ILE A 89 4.10 10.00 -15.40
N LYS A 90 3.47 10.43 -14.31
CA LYS A 90 3.04 9.58 -13.21
C LYS A 90 1.56 9.82 -12.90
N THR A 91 0.96 8.92 -12.14
CA THR A 91 -0.38 9.09 -11.56
C THR A 91 -0.35 8.83 -10.05
N LEU A 92 -1.46 9.17 -9.38
CA LEU A 92 -1.70 8.93 -7.96
C LEU A 92 -1.82 7.42 -7.66
N TYR A 93 -1.22 7.01 -6.55
CA TYR A 93 -1.08 5.60 -6.18
C TYR A 93 -0.86 5.44 -4.67
N GLU A 94 -1.45 4.40 -4.08
CA GLU A 94 -1.33 4.07 -2.65
C GLU A 94 -1.68 5.29 -1.76
N LEU A 95 -0.71 5.95 -1.12
CA LEU A 95 -0.96 7.04 -0.17
C LEU A 95 -1.72 8.22 -0.78
N SER A 96 -1.32 8.67 -1.96
CA SER A 96 -1.91 9.87 -2.57
C SER A 96 -3.35 9.63 -3.05
N GLU A 97 -3.64 8.39 -3.45
CA GLU A 97 -4.99 7.93 -3.77
C GLU A 97 -5.88 7.88 -2.53
N MET A 98 -5.35 7.40 -1.39
CA MET A 98 -6.07 7.48 -0.11
C MET A 98 -6.41 8.91 0.28
N ILE A 99 -5.46 9.85 0.13
CA ILE A 99 -5.68 11.27 0.43
C ILE A 99 -6.74 11.86 -0.51
N TYR A 100 -6.72 11.49 -1.80
CA TYR A 100 -7.71 11.97 -2.75
C TYR A 100 -9.14 11.57 -2.35
N TYR A 101 -9.35 10.32 -1.94
CA TYR A 101 -10.66 9.84 -1.51
C TYR A 101 -11.07 10.26 -0.10
N ALA A 102 -10.12 10.69 0.73
CA ALA A 102 -10.40 11.18 2.08
C ALA A 102 -10.80 12.66 2.12
N LYS A 103 -10.58 13.40 1.03
CA LYS A 103 -10.97 14.81 0.88
C LYS A 103 -12.49 14.95 0.69
#